data_AF-A0A529HGT1-F1
#
_entry.id   AF-A0A529HGT1-F1
#
_cell.length_a   1.000
_cell.length_b   1.000
_cell.length_c   1.000
_cell.angle_alpha   90.00
_cell.angle_beta   90.00
_cell.angle_gamma   90.00
#
_symmetry.space_group_name_H-M   'P 1'
#
loop_
_entity.id
_entity.type
_entity.pdbx_description
1 polymer ?
#
loop_
_entity_poly.entity_id
_entity_poly.type
_entity_poly.pdbx_seq_one_letter_code
_entity_poly.pdbx_strand_id
1 'polypeptide(L)'
;IDTFRFEERVLLAHCGDLVAAKKFDEALDVISGREHSFWLDRDVGRKAQWEACRRMAELGRLGMAVRAAVGKAGGDANAWIDAYTTKEGWFRLDQAQRRLEAWVANLDDEPEERPLGVVRGVYEDACRAMADGFTKALVAAKWTVSAFLHQTRIYSEVVSEQPKPV
;
A
#
# COMPACT_ATOMS: atom_id res chain seq x y z
N ILE A 1 18.99 -6.24 24.35
CA ILE A 1 20.23 -5.42 24.35
C ILE A 1 20.85 -5.61 22.99
N ASP A 2 20.92 -4.55 22.20
CA ASP A 2 21.46 -4.55 20.84
C ASP A 2 22.95 -4.26 20.94
N THR A 3 23.77 -5.30 21.00
CA THR A 3 25.13 -5.21 21.52
C THR A 3 26.07 -4.45 20.58
N PHE A 4 25.83 -4.50 19.26
CA PHE A 4 26.74 -3.90 18.28
C PHE A 4 26.04 -3.14 17.15
N ARG A 5 26.58 -1.96 16.81
CA ARG A 5 26.07 -1.07 15.74
C ARG A 5 26.03 -1.72 14.35
N PHE A 6 26.86 -2.73 14.06
CA PHE A 6 26.86 -3.38 12.75
C PHE A 6 25.72 -4.38 12.57
N GLU A 7 25.19 -4.95 13.66
CA GLU A 7 24.09 -5.92 13.61
C GLU A 7 22.84 -5.29 12.98
N GLU A 8 22.60 -4.03 13.30
CA GLU A 8 21.51 -3.21 12.76
C GLU A 8 21.59 -3.10 11.22
N ARG A 9 22.77 -2.84 10.65
CA ARG A 9 22.97 -2.81 9.19
C ARG A 9 22.70 -4.16 8.53
N VAL A 10 23.18 -5.23 9.15
CA VAL A 10 22.98 -6.60 8.63
C VAL A 10 21.50 -6.96 8.66
N LEU A 11 20.78 -6.55 9.70
CA LEU A 11 19.36 -6.81 9.84
C LEU A 11 18.50 -5.99 8.90
N LEU A 12 18.88 -4.74 8.65
CA LEU A 12 18.20 -3.92 7.64
C LEU A 12 18.35 -4.54 6.24
N ALA A 13 19.56 -5.00 5.89
CA ALA A 13 19.79 -5.72 4.63
C ALA A 13 18.99 -7.03 4.58
N HIS A 14 18.93 -7.76 5.69
CA HIS A 14 18.09 -8.96 5.80
C HIS A 14 16.59 -8.66 5.63
N CYS A 15 16.10 -7.54 6.18
CA CYS A 15 14.74 -7.03 5.94
C CYS A 15 14.52 -6.77 4.44
N GLY A 16 15.48 -6.11 3.78
CA GLY A 16 15.49 -5.91 2.34
C GLY A 16 15.40 -7.22 1.54
N ASP A 17 16.18 -8.23 1.91
CA ASP A 17 16.14 -9.56 1.28
C ASP A 17 14.79 -10.26 1.46
N LEU A 18 14.19 -10.19 2.66
CA LEU A 18 12.86 -10.73 2.91
C LEU A 18 11.79 -10.04 2.06
N VAL A 19 11.83 -8.72 1.97
CA VAL A 19 10.94 -7.93 1.10
C VAL A 19 11.13 -8.29 -0.37
N ALA A 20 12.37 -8.40 -0.84
CA ALA A 20 12.68 -8.80 -2.20
C ALA A 20 12.21 -10.24 -2.51
N ALA A 21 12.18 -11.11 -1.51
CA ALA A 21 11.64 -12.47 -1.59
C ALA A 21 10.11 -12.54 -1.41
N LYS A 22 9.41 -11.41 -1.30
CA LYS A 22 7.97 -11.30 -1.02
C LYS A 22 7.52 -11.92 0.31
N LYS A 23 8.44 -12.06 1.27
CA LYS A 23 8.18 -12.54 2.64
C LYS A 23 7.86 -11.36 3.56
N PHE A 24 6.76 -10.66 3.25
CA PHE A 24 6.46 -9.37 3.87
C PHE A 24 6.10 -9.46 5.35
N ASP A 25 5.37 -10.50 5.78
CA ASP A 25 5.05 -10.69 7.19
C ASP A 25 6.31 -10.98 8.03
N GLU A 26 7.21 -11.84 7.53
CA GLU A 26 8.52 -12.10 8.17
C GLU A 26 9.35 -10.81 8.29
N ALA A 27 9.34 -9.95 7.26
CA ALA A 27 10.02 -8.65 7.33
C ALA A 27 9.40 -7.73 8.39
N LEU A 28 8.07 -7.66 8.48
CA LEU A 28 7.36 -6.86 9.49
C LEU A 28 7.62 -7.34 10.92
N ASP A 29 7.75 -8.64 11.13
CA ASP A 29 8.11 -9.21 12.44
C ASP A 29 9.52 -8.78 12.86
N VAL A 30 10.50 -8.82 11.94
CA VAL A 30 11.87 -8.34 12.19
C VAL A 30 11.87 -6.84 12.54
N ILE A 31 11.11 -6.02 11.80
CA ILE A 31 10.99 -4.57 12.04
C ILE A 31 10.34 -4.28 13.39
N SER A 32 9.26 -4.96 13.74
CA SER A 32 8.49 -4.73 14.97
C SER A 32 9.30 -5.07 16.21
N GLY A 33 10.13 -6.12 16.15
CA GLY A 33 11.06 -6.46 17.22
C GLY A 33 12.15 -5.42 17.50
N ARG A 34 12.28 -4.39 16.66
CA ARG A 34 13.34 -3.37 16.70
C ARG A 34 12.84 -1.96 17.00
N GLU A 35 11.53 -1.75 17.14
CA GLU A 35 10.93 -0.42 17.34
C GLU A 35 11.43 0.32 18.59
N HIS A 36 12.03 -0.40 19.54
CA HIS A 36 12.64 0.13 20.76
C HIS A 36 14.17 -0.10 20.84
N SER A 37 14.86 -0.26 19.71
CA SER A 37 16.33 -0.40 19.72
C SER A 37 17.01 0.91 20.08
N PHE A 38 17.93 0.83 21.05
CA PHE A 38 18.76 1.93 21.54
C PHE A 38 19.50 2.70 20.43
N TRP A 39 19.91 2.02 19.35
CA TRP A 39 20.67 2.66 18.27
C TRP A 39 19.79 3.44 17.30
N LEU A 40 18.51 3.05 17.13
CA LEU A 40 17.56 3.75 16.25
C LEU A 40 17.08 5.08 16.83
N ASP A 41 17.14 5.23 18.15
CA ASP A 41 16.78 6.49 18.82
C ASP A 41 17.80 7.61 18.58
N ARG A 42 19.01 7.27 18.11
CA ARG A 42 20.15 8.20 18.02
C ARG A 42 20.60 8.49 16.59
N ASP A 43 20.08 7.77 15.60
CA ASP A 43 20.45 7.89 14.19
C ASP A 43 19.19 8.09 13.32
N VAL A 44 18.92 9.36 12.97
CA VAL A 44 17.71 9.77 12.24
C VAL A 44 17.68 9.20 10.83
N GLY A 45 18.82 9.21 10.13
CA GLY A 45 18.93 8.64 8.79
C GLY A 45 18.67 7.14 8.82
N ARG A 46 19.18 6.45 9.84
CA ARG A 46 18.92 5.02 10.00
C ARG A 46 17.47 4.71 10.29
N LYS A 47 16.85 5.46 11.19
CA LYS A 47 15.40 5.34 11.46
C LYS A 47 14.59 5.54 10.19
N ALA A 48 15.03 6.44 9.30
CA ALA A 48 14.35 6.67 8.04
C ALA A 48 14.48 5.50 7.05
N GLN A 49 15.63 4.82 7.00
CA GLN A 49 15.81 3.59 6.21
C GLN A 49 14.95 2.43 6.71
N TRP A 50 14.84 2.25 8.04
CA TRP A 50 13.92 1.25 8.61
C TRP A 50 12.46 1.53 8.31
N GLU A 51 12.06 2.81 8.40
CA GLU A 51 10.72 3.22 8.03
C GLU A 51 10.43 3.00 6.53
N ALA A 52 11.45 3.15 5.67
CA ALA A 52 11.35 2.75 4.27
C ALA A 52 11.14 1.23 4.12
N CYS A 53 11.92 0.38 4.82
CA CYS A 53 11.71 -1.09 4.81
C CYS A 53 10.30 -1.46 5.29
N ARG A 54 9.83 -0.82 6.36
CA ARG A 54 8.48 -1.01 6.90
C ARG A 54 7.40 -0.69 5.86
N ARG A 55 7.47 0.48 5.23
CA ARG A 55 6.49 0.88 4.21
C ARG A 55 6.51 -0.03 2.99
N MET A 56 7.69 -0.48 2.57
CA MET A 56 7.83 -1.48 1.51
C MET A 56 7.14 -2.80 1.90
N ALA A 57 7.38 -3.32 3.09
CA ALA A 57 6.76 -4.55 3.57
C ALA A 57 5.23 -4.42 3.72
N GLU A 58 4.74 -3.31 4.28
CA GLU A 58 3.31 -3.02 4.42
C GLU A 58 2.60 -2.97 3.06
N LEU A 59 3.19 -2.25 2.09
CA LEU A 59 2.65 -2.16 0.73
C LEU A 59 2.63 -3.53 0.05
N GLY A 60 3.72 -4.30 0.17
CA GLY A 60 3.81 -5.64 -0.38
C GLY A 60 2.73 -6.58 0.19
N ARG A 61 2.57 -6.58 1.52
CA ARG A 61 1.55 -7.37 2.22
C ARG A 61 0.13 -6.99 1.77
N LEU A 62 -0.18 -5.69 1.74
CA LEU A 62 -1.48 -5.20 1.28
C LEU A 62 -1.73 -5.56 -0.18
N GLY A 63 -0.72 -5.41 -1.05
CA GLY A 63 -0.83 -5.73 -2.47
C GLY A 63 -1.13 -7.21 -2.71
N MET A 64 -0.47 -8.12 -1.97
CA MET A 64 -0.79 -9.55 -2.04
C MET A 64 -2.20 -9.87 -1.54
N ALA A 65 -2.61 -9.26 -0.41
CA ALA A 65 -3.95 -9.46 0.15
C ALA A 65 -5.05 -8.97 -0.80
N VAL A 66 -4.90 -7.75 -1.35
CA VAL A 66 -5.83 -7.19 -2.33
C VAL A 66 -5.83 -8.03 -3.60
N ARG A 67 -4.67 -8.42 -4.13
CA ARG A 67 -4.59 -9.26 -5.34
C ARG A 67 -5.32 -10.60 -5.17
N ALA A 68 -5.25 -11.20 -3.98
CA ALA A 68 -5.97 -12.42 -3.65
C ALA A 68 -7.49 -12.17 -3.48
N ALA A 69 -7.89 -11.06 -2.86
CA ALA A 69 -9.28 -10.68 -2.71
C ALA A 69 -9.96 -10.39 -4.06
N VAL A 70 -9.27 -9.64 -4.92
CA VAL A 70 -9.67 -9.35 -6.31
C VAL A 70 -9.88 -10.62 -7.12
N GLY A 71 -9.01 -11.63 -6.95
CA GLY A 71 -9.17 -12.93 -7.61
C GLY A 71 -10.42 -13.71 -7.19
N LYS A 72 -11.04 -13.34 -6.06
CA LYS A 72 -12.27 -13.95 -5.53
C LYS A 72 -13.49 -13.04 -5.70
N ALA A 73 -13.29 -11.80 -6.14
CA ALA A 73 -14.38 -10.86 -6.33
C ALA A 73 -15.22 -11.27 -7.55
N GLY A 74 -16.53 -11.36 -7.36
CA GLY A 74 -17.49 -11.81 -8.38
C GLY A 74 -17.80 -10.73 -9.42
N GLY A 75 -18.89 -10.91 -10.18
CA GLY A 75 -19.28 -9.98 -11.25
C GLY A 75 -20.14 -8.78 -10.83
N ASP A 76 -20.44 -8.60 -9.55
CA ASP A 76 -21.29 -7.51 -9.07
C ASP A 76 -20.51 -6.22 -8.86
N ALA A 77 -20.72 -5.22 -9.71
CA ALA A 77 -20.04 -3.93 -9.63
C ALA A 77 -20.25 -3.19 -8.30
N ASN A 78 -21.41 -3.35 -7.62
CA ASN A 78 -21.64 -2.75 -6.30
C ASN A 78 -20.68 -3.31 -5.25
N ALA A 79 -20.56 -4.64 -5.20
CA ALA A 79 -19.65 -5.31 -4.29
C ALA A 79 -18.18 -4.88 -4.49
N TRP A 80 -17.77 -4.56 -5.72
CA TRP A 80 -16.42 -4.02 -5.99
C TRP A 80 -16.25 -2.60 -5.43
N ILE A 81 -17.25 -1.74 -5.58
CA ILE A 81 -17.23 -0.39 -5.01
C ILE A 81 -17.17 -0.47 -3.48
N ASP A 82 -17.97 -1.33 -2.87
CA ASP A 82 -17.96 -1.54 -1.41
C ASP A 82 -16.61 -2.09 -0.92
N ALA A 83 -16.08 -3.12 -1.60
CA ALA A 83 -14.77 -3.69 -1.28
C ALA A 83 -13.64 -2.64 -1.37
N TYR A 84 -13.75 -1.69 -2.29
CA TYR A 84 -12.78 -0.60 -2.42
C TYR A 84 -12.97 0.48 -1.36
N THR A 85 -14.21 0.87 -1.03
CA THR A 85 -14.53 2.10 -0.26
C THR A 85 -14.79 1.89 1.22
N THR A 86 -15.06 0.66 1.67
CA THR A 86 -15.23 0.35 3.10
C THR A 86 -14.01 0.79 3.92
N LYS A 87 -14.17 0.99 5.24
CA LYS A 87 -13.12 1.52 6.13
C LYS A 87 -11.78 0.78 5.99
N GLU A 88 -11.82 -0.54 5.79
CA GLU A 88 -10.67 -1.44 5.63
C GLU A 88 -10.48 -1.87 4.16
N GLY A 89 -11.05 -1.11 3.23
CA GLY A 89 -11.15 -1.45 1.82
C GLY A 89 -9.86 -1.29 1.03
N TRP A 90 -9.92 -1.65 -0.25
CA TRP A 90 -8.76 -1.71 -1.13
C TRP A 90 -8.09 -0.36 -1.38
N PHE A 91 -8.78 0.77 -1.16
CA PHE A 91 -8.18 2.11 -1.25
C PHE A 91 -6.91 2.28 -0.38
N ARG A 92 -6.78 1.46 0.67
CA ARG A 92 -5.60 1.45 1.55
C ARG A 92 -4.34 1.00 0.86
N LEU A 93 -4.45 0.16 -0.18
CA LEU A 93 -3.32 -0.20 -1.03
C LEU A 93 -2.72 1.05 -1.67
N ASP A 94 -3.55 1.87 -2.30
CA ASP A 94 -3.08 3.11 -2.92
C ASP A 94 -2.60 4.11 -1.87
N GLN A 95 -3.23 4.13 -0.68
CA GLN A 95 -2.76 4.97 0.43
C GLN A 95 -1.34 4.56 0.88
N ALA A 96 -1.09 3.26 1.03
CA ALA A 96 0.22 2.73 1.37
C ALA A 96 1.25 3.05 0.27
N GLN A 97 0.86 2.94 -1.00
CA GLN A 97 1.73 3.29 -2.13
C GLN A 97 2.15 4.76 -2.10
N ARG A 98 1.19 5.69 -1.98
CA ARG A 98 1.51 7.12 -1.90
C ARG A 98 2.38 7.45 -0.68
N ARG A 99 2.13 6.78 0.45
CA ARG A 99 2.93 6.93 1.68
C ARG A 99 4.35 6.42 1.53
N LEU A 100 4.57 5.33 0.77
CA LEU A 100 5.90 4.83 0.46
C LEU A 100 6.62 5.82 -0.47
N GLU A 101 6.01 6.21 -1.59
CA GLU A 101 6.66 7.09 -2.56
C GLU A 101 6.98 8.47 -1.97
N ALA A 102 6.06 9.03 -1.18
CA ALA A 102 6.32 10.29 -0.48
C ALA A 102 7.48 10.15 0.52
N TRP A 103 7.64 8.98 1.15
CA TRP A 103 8.77 8.73 2.04
C TRP A 103 10.09 8.62 1.28
N VAL A 104 10.12 7.80 0.23
CA VAL A 104 11.30 7.57 -0.62
C VAL A 104 11.78 8.86 -1.28
N ALA A 105 10.87 9.70 -1.76
CA ALA A 105 11.21 10.97 -2.40
C ALA A 105 11.88 11.99 -1.45
N ASN A 106 11.72 11.82 -0.14
CA ASN A 106 12.29 12.70 0.88
C ASN A 106 13.45 12.03 1.67
N LEU A 107 13.91 10.86 1.23
CA LEU A 107 14.99 10.14 1.90
C LEU A 107 16.34 10.72 1.47
N ASP A 108 17.21 11.06 2.43
CA ASP A 108 18.54 11.62 2.15
C ASP A 108 19.46 10.60 1.43
N ASP A 109 19.36 9.33 1.81
CA ASP A 109 20.06 8.21 1.17
C ASP A 109 19.09 7.39 0.33
N GLU A 110 19.49 6.95 -0.85
CA GLU A 110 18.64 6.09 -1.69
C GLU A 110 18.33 4.76 -0.98
N PRO A 111 17.06 4.32 -0.97
CA PRO A 111 16.71 3.01 -0.44
C PRO A 111 17.22 1.90 -1.36
N GLU A 112 17.24 0.67 -0.84
CA GLU A 112 17.60 -0.50 -1.66
C GLU A 112 16.66 -0.64 -2.87
N GLU A 113 17.22 -0.54 -4.09
CA GLU A 113 16.45 -0.51 -5.33
C GLU A 113 15.66 -1.80 -5.58
N ARG A 114 16.27 -2.96 -5.28
CA ARG A 114 15.68 -4.27 -5.55
C ARG A 114 14.38 -4.51 -4.78
N PRO A 115 14.33 -4.43 -3.43
CA PRO A 115 13.07 -4.59 -2.70
C PRO A 115 12.04 -3.53 -3.10
N LEU A 116 12.46 -2.29 -3.36
CA LEU A 116 11.57 -1.23 -3.81
C LEU A 116 10.91 -1.57 -5.15
N GLY A 117 11.68 -2.03 -6.13
CA GLY A 117 11.17 -2.47 -7.43
C GLY A 117 10.19 -3.65 -7.31
N VAL A 118 10.48 -4.63 -6.45
CA VAL A 118 9.58 -5.76 -6.20
C VAL A 118 8.23 -5.30 -5.66
N VAL A 119 8.23 -4.40 -4.68
CA VAL A 119 7.00 -3.92 -4.04
C VAL A 119 6.18 -3.04 -4.98
N ARG A 120 6.83 -2.17 -5.77
CA ARG A 120 6.17 -1.41 -6.83
C ARG A 120 5.50 -2.34 -7.85
N GLY A 121 6.18 -3.41 -8.26
CA GLY A 121 5.60 -4.44 -9.12
C GLY A 121 4.38 -5.15 -8.50
N VAL A 122 4.43 -5.48 -7.19
CA VAL A 122 3.29 -6.05 -6.48
C VAL A 122 2.08 -5.11 -6.47
N TYR A 123 2.31 -3.81 -6.29
CA TYR A 123 1.25 -2.80 -6.39
C TYR A 123 0.67 -2.73 -7.82
N GLU A 124 1.52 -2.62 -8.84
CA GLU A 124 1.09 -2.56 -10.24
C GLU A 124 0.28 -3.79 -10.66
N ASP A 125 0.70 -4.98 -10.25
CA ASP A 125 -0.01 -6.23 -10.50
C ASP A 125 -1.40 -6.25 -9.86
N ALA A 126 -1.53 -5.72 -8.63
CA ALA A 126 -2.81 -5.58 -7.95
C ALA A 126 -3.72 -4.56 -8.66
N CYS A 127 -3.17 -3.40 -9.05
CA CYS A 127 -3.92 -2.37 -9.80
C CYS A 127 -4.43 -2.90 -11.15
N ARG A 128 -3.59 -3.65 -11.89
CA ARG A 128 -4.01 -4.27 -13.15
C ARG A 128 -5.15 -5.25 -12.94
N ALA A 129 -5.02 -6.13 -11.95
CA ALA A 129 -6.07 -7.09 -11.62
C ALA A 129 -7.39 -6.40 -11.21
N MET A 130 -7.29 -5.31 -10.43
CA MET A 130 -8.46 -4.51 -10.06
C MET A 130 -9.14 -3.89 -11.29
N ALA A 131 -8.36 -3.26 -12.17
CA ALA A 131 -8.87 -2.61 -13.37
C ALA A 131 -9.58 -3.61 -14.31
N ASP A 132 -8.95 -4.75 -14.57
CA ASP A 132 -9.50 -5.79 -15.43
C ASP A 132 -10.79 -6.37 -14.85
N GLY A 133 -10.79 -6.69 -13.55
CA GLY A 133 -11.93 -7.31 -12.89
C GLY A 133 -13.11 -6.35 -12.73
N PHE A 134 -12.85 -5.11 -12.32
CA PHE A 134 -13.90 -4.11 -12.19
C PHE A 134 -14.51 -3.74 -13.54
N THR A 135 -13.70 -3.63 -14.60
CA THR A 135 -14.20 -3.40 -15.96
C THR A 135 -15.13 -4.52 -16.40
N LYS A 136 -14.79 -5.78 -16.12
CA LYS A 136 -15.68 -6.92 -16.42
C LYS A 136 -16.99 -6.85 -15.64
N ALA A 137 -16.94 -6.51 -14.36
CA ALA A 137 -18.12 -6.33 -13.52
C ALA A 137 -19.02 -5.18 -14.05
N LEU A 138 -18.43 -4.04 -14.44
CA LEU A 138 -19.15 -2.93 -15.04
C LEU A 138 -19.79 -3.30 -16.38
N VAL A 139 -19.09 -4.02 -17.25
CA VAL A 139 -19.64 -4.51 -18.53
C VAL A 139 -20.83 -5.44 -18.27
N ALA A 140 -20.73 -6.36 -17.30
CA ALA A 140 -21.84 -7.23 -16.91
C ALA A 140 -23.04 -6.44 -16.35
N ALA A 141 -22.78 -5.35 -15.63
CA ALA A 141 -23.77 -4.42 -15.12
C ALA A 141 -24.27 -3.40 -16.18
N LYS A 142 -23.90 -3.56 -17.46
CA LYS A 142 -24.25 -2.64 -18.56
C LYS A 142 -23.87 -1.18 -18.28
N TRP A 143 -22.74 -0.97 -17.59
CA TRP A 143 -22.23 0.34 -17.20
C TRP A 143 -23.15 1.10 -16.23
N THR A 144 -24.09 0.42 -15.59
CA THR A 144 -25.02 1.01 -14.62
C THR A 144 -24.92 0.30 -13.27
N VAL A 145 -24.66 1.07 -12.22
CA VAL A 145 -24.52 0.56 -10.86
C VAL A 145 -25.58 1.21 -9.99
N SER A 146 -26.57 0.43 -9.54
CA SER A 146 -27.66 0.96 -8.71
C SER A 146 -27.16 1.24 -7.30
N ALA A 147 -27.56 2.37 -6.71
CA ALA A 147 -27.16 2.88 -5.37
C ALA A 147 -25.94 3.82 -5.34
N PHE A 148 -25.19 3.95 -6.43
CA PHE A 148 -24.10 4.93 -6.53
C PHE A 148 -24.40 5.99 -7.59
N LEU A 149 -24.03 7.24 -7.30
CA LEU A 149 -24.22 8.36 -8.23
C LEU A 149 -23.31 8.18 -9.43
N HIS A 150 -23.87 8.30 -10.63
CA HIS A 150 -23.08 8.41 -11.84
C HIS A 150 -22.22 9.68 -11.77
N GLN A 151 -20.99 9.65 -12.31
CA GLN A 151 -20.05 10.78 -12.21
C GLN A 151 -20.66 12.10 -12.69
N THR A 152 -21.51 12.05 -13.72
CA THR A 152 -22.22 13.23 -14.26
C THR A 152 -23.20 13.88 -13.29
N ARG A 153 -23.61 13.19 -12.22
CA ARG A 153 -24.56 13.67 -11.20
C ARG A 153 -23.89 14.16 -9.92
N ILE A 154 -22.61 13.83 -9.70
CA ILE A 154 -21.90 14.18 -8.45
C ILE A 154 -21.86 15.70 -8.24
N TYR A 155 -21.54 16.48 -9.28
CA TYR A 155 -21.46 17.93 -9.13
C TYR A 155 -22.81 18.54 -8.74
N SER A 156 -23.88 18.20 -9.49
CA SER A 156 -25.21 18.78 -9.29
C SER A 156 -25.88 18.34 -7.98
N GLU A 157 -25.62 17.12 -7.51
CA GLU A 157 -26.33 16.56 -6.36
C GLU A 157 -25.52 16.60 -5.06
N VAL A 158 -24.20 16.82 -5.12
CA VAL A 158 -23.33 16.80 -3.92
C VAL A 158 -22.49 18.07 -3.78
N VAL A 159 -21.94 18.61 -4.88
CA VAL A 159 -21.00 19.74 -4.81
C VAL A 159 -21.70 21.09 -4.86
N SER A 160 -22.69 21.27 -5.74
CA SER A 160 -23.39 22.55 -5.88
C SER A 160 -24.27 22.92 -4.68
N GLU A 161 -24.66 21.93 -3.87
CA GLU A 161 -25.39 22.15 -2.63
C GLU A 161 -24.47 22.56 -1.46
N GLN A 162 -23.15 22.39 -1.59
CA GLN A 162 -22.22 22.82 -0.54
C GLN A 162 -22.04 24.34 -0.57
N PRO A 163 -22.07 25.01 0.59
CA PRO A 163 -21.83 26.44 0.66
C PRO A 163 -20.44 26.76 0.09
N LYS A 164 -20.36 27.80 -0.74
CA LYS A 164 -19.07 28.24 -1.31
C LYS A 164 -18.12 28.57 -0.15
N PRO A 165 -16.90 28.00 -0.12
CA PRO A 165 -15.92 28.38 0.87
C PRO A 165 -15.62 29.88 0.72
N VAL A 166 -15.75 30.60 1.83
CA VAL A 166 -15.50 32.06 1.93
C VAL A 166 -14.01 32.30 2.08
#